data_AF-A0A0Q5L2F8-F1
#
_entry.id   AF-A0A0Q5L2F8-F1
#
_cell.length_a   1.000
_cell.length_b   1.000
_cell.length_c   1.000
_cell.angle_alpha   90.00
_cell.angle_beta   90.00
_cell.angle_gamma   90.00
#
_symmetry.space_group_name_H-M   'P 1'
#
loop_
_entity.id
_entity.type
_entity.pdbx_description
1 polymer ?
#
loop_
_entity_poly.entity_id
_entity_poly.type
_entity_poly.pdbx_seq_one_letter_code
_entity_poly.pdbx_strand_id
1 'polypeptide(L)'
;MRESPNRALALTIGTVVLLLGAVGFFAEDMGSFVSTEGAPLGPWNVNPALIVIWVLTGAALIIAGASGRAAARSINLAVGLLFVVFGVAGFLVRDTEANYLALNLGDDVTHLVAGALLVLTAVGAERRRRR
;
A
#
# COMPACT_ATOMS: atom_id res chain seq x y z
N MET A 1 -4.78 -2.68 26.72
CA MET A 1 -5.29 -2.20 25.41
C MET A 1 -6.23 -3.26 24.86
N ARG A 2 -7.53 -3.03 24.68
CA ARG A 2 -8.34 -3.98 23.89
C ARG A 2 -7.87 -3.86 22.45
N GLU A 3 -7.38 -4.96 21.87
CA GLU A 3 -6.85 -4.96 20.51
C GLU A 3 -7.91 -4.45 19.54
N SER A 4 -7.57 -3.41 18.79
CA SER A 4 -8.39 -2.94 17.69
C SER A 4 -7.80 -3.54 16.43
N PRO A 5 -8.47 -4.49 15.74
CA PRO A 5 -7.96 -5.10 14.51
C PRO A 5 -7.53 -4.05 13.48
N ASN A 6 -8.28 -2.96 13.38
CA ASN A 6 -7.93 -1.84 12.50
C ASN A 6 -6.60 -1.17 12.87
N ARG A 7 -6.31 -1.02 14.18
CA ARG A 7 -5.07 -0.37 14.63
C ARG A 7 -3.88 -1.29 14.44
N ALA A 8 -4.03 -2.56 14.84
CA ALA A 8 -3.01 -3.58 14.66
C ALA A 8 -2.64 -3.71 13.18
N LEU A 9 -3.63 -3.91 12.31
CA LEU A 9 -3.39 -4.05 10.88
C LEU A 9 -2.78 -2.79 10.24
N ALA A 10 -3.25 -1.61 10.61
CA ALA A 10 -2.70 -0.35 10.11
C ALA A 10 -1.21 -0.22 10.47
N LEU A 11 -0.83 -0.53 11.71
CA LEU A 11 0.56 -0.51 12.14
C LEU A 11 1.38 -1.57 11.40
N THR A 12 0.89 -2.80 11.27
CA THR A 12 1.60 -3.89 10.58
C THR A 12 1.81 -3.59 9.10
N ILE A 13 0.74 -3.35 8.34
CA ILE A 13 0.85 -3.08 6.89
C ILE A 13 1.58 -1.76 6.65
N GLY A 14 1.30 -0.74 7.45
CA GLY A 14 1.99 0.55 7.36
C GLY A 14 3.50 0.42 7.56
N THR A 15 3.93 -0.41 8.52
CA THR A 15 5.36 -0.66 8.75
C THR A 15 5.99 -1.41 7.58
N VAL A 16 5.35 -2.46 7.07
CA VAL A 16 5.87 -3.22 5.92
C VAL A 16 5.98 -2.32 4.69
N VAL A 17 4.94 -1.57 4.35
CA VAL A 17 4.92 -0.68 3.18
C VAL A 17 5.93 0.46 3.34
N LEU A 18 6.08 1.05 4.53
CA LEU A 18 7.08 2.08 4.78
C LEU A 18 8.50 1.53 4.63
N LEU A 19 8.77 0.32 5.14
CA LEU A 19 10.07 -0.32 4.99
C LEU A 19 10.37 -0.67 3.54
N LEU A 20 9.40 -1.16 2.78
CA LEU A 20 9.57 -1.40 1.34
C LEU A 20 9.88 -0.11 0.59
N GLY A 21 9.18 0.98 0.89
CA GLY A 21 9.48 2.30 0.33
C GLY A 21 10.88 2.79 0.72
N ALA A 22 11.26 2.64 1.99
CA ALA A 22 12.59 3.04 2.46
C ALA A 22 13.71 2.21 1.80
N VAL A 23 13.54 0.89 1.65
CA VAL A 23 14.53 0.05 0.95
C VAL A 23 14.56 0.38 -0.54
N GLY A 24 13.39 0.57 -1.17
CA GLY A 24 13.29 1.02 -2.56
C GLY A 24 14.04 2.33 -2.80
N PHE A 25 14.00 3.26 -1.83
CA PHE A 25 14.74 4.51 -1.90
C PHE A 25 16.26 4.32 -2.04
N PHE A 26 16.81 3.25 -1.47
CA PHE A 26 18.24 2.93 -1.59
C PHE A 26 18.55 2.03 -2.80
N ALA A 27 17.54 1.40 -3.41
CA ALA A 27 17.70 0.49 -4.54
C ALA A 27 17.59 1.20 -5.90
N GLU A 28 16.95 2.37 -5.94
CA GLU A 28 16.63 3.11 -7.15
C GLU A 28 17.47 4.42 -7.21
N ASP A 29 17.83 4.87 -8.41
CA ASP A 29 18.81 5.96 -8.63
C ASP A 29 18.23 7.39 -8.53
N MET A 30 16.94 7.49 -8.27
CA MET A 30 16.10 8.67 -8.14
C MET A 30 16.08 9.58 -9.36
N GLY A 31 16.18 8.98 -10.56
CA GLY A 31 16.14 9.67 -11.84
C GLY A 31 14.77 10.26 -12.18
N SER A 32 14.18 9.80 -13.29
CA SER A 32 12.87 10.32 -13.73
C SER A 32 11.78 9.96 -12.72
N PHE A 33 11.07 10.97 -12.22
CA PHE A 33 10.08 10.74 -11.16
C PHE A 33 9.01 9.72 -11.56
N VAL A 34 8.55 9.81 -12.80
CA VAL A 34 7.60 8.90 -13.44
C VAL A 34 8.32 8.22 -14.60
N SER A 35 8.26 6.90 -14.65
CA SER A 35 8.95 6.08 -15.65
C SER A 35 8.23 4.75 -15.84
N THR A 36 8.24 4.22 -17.06
CA THR A 36 7.80 2.83 -17.35
C THR A 36 8.84 1.79 -16.97
N GLU A 37 10.08 2.23 -16.73
CA GLU A 37 11.18 1.42 -16.23
C GLU A 37 11.43 1.72 -14.76
N GLY A 38 11.90 0.72 -14.01
CA GLY A 38 12.16 0.81 -12.58
C GLY A 38 13.28 -0.13 -12.15
N ALA A 39 13.77 0.07 -10.93
CA ALA A 39 14.76 -0.79 -10.32
C ALA A 39 14.11 -2.06 -9.75
N PRO A 40 14.72 -3.24 -9.95
CA PRO A 40 14.22 -4.47 -9.36
C PRO A 40 14.41 -4.48 -7.84
N LEU A 41 13.36 -4.84 -7.11
CA LEU A 41 13.38 -4.99 -5.66
C LEU A 41 12.76 -6.36 -5.30
N GLY A 42 13.56 -7.42 -5.41
CA GLY A 42 13.06 -8.79 -5.19
C GLY A 42 11.95 -9.15 -6.20
N PRO A 43 10.71 -9.46 -5.75
CA PRO A 43 9.59 -9.70 -6.65
C PRO A 43 8.97 -8.42 -7.22
N TRP A 44 9.30 -7.25 -6.68
CA TRP A 44 8.73 -5.94 -7.06
C TRP A 44 9.60 -5.22 -8.07
N ASN A 45 9.01 -4.25 -8.74
CA ASN A 45 9.74 -3.27 -9.53
C ASN A 45 9.35 -1.87 -9.07
N VAL A 46 10.32 -0.99 -8.83
CA VAL A 46 10.06 0.32 -8.23
C VAL A 46 10.65 1.45 -9.04
N ASN A 47 9.88 2.51 -9.23
CA ASN A 47 10.36 3.80 -9.72
C ASN A 47 10.18 4.86 -8.62
N PRO A 48 10.73 6.08 -8.78
CA PRO A 48 10.68 7.10 -7.73
C PRO A 48 9.25 7.45 -7.28
N ALA A 49 8.29 7.52 -8.20
CA ALA A 49 6.89 7.79 -7.87
C ALA A 49 6.28 6.68 -7.00
N LEU A 50 6.50 5.40 -7.34
CA LEU A 50 5.99 4.28 -6.56
C LEU A 50 6.62 4.23 -5.16
N ILE A 51 7.90 4.55 -5.05
CA ILE A 51 8.61 4.66 -3.75
C ILE A 51 7.95 5.72 -2.87
N VAL A 52 7.70 6.92 -3.41
CA VAL A 52 7.02 7.99 -2.67
C VAL A 52 5.61 7.57 -2.24
N ILE A 53 4.85 6.93 -3.14
CA ILE A 53 3.53 6.38 -2.82
C ILE A 53 3.61 5.42 -1.64
N TRP A 54 4.56 4.48 -1.63
CA TRP A 54 4.74 3.54 -0.54
C TRP A 54 5.13 4.23 0.77
N VAL A 55 6.11 5.14 0.74
CA VAL A 55 6.53 5.87 1.95
C VAL A 55 5.36 6.66 2.55
N LEU A 56 4.63 7.44 1.74
CA LEU A 56 3.50 8.22 2.21
C LEU A 56 2.36 7.34 2.72
N THR A 57 2.07 6.23 2.04
CA THR A 57 1.03 5.28 2.44
C THR A 57 1.39 4.59 3.75
N GLY A 58 2.63 4.13 3.88
CA GLY A 58 3.14 3.49 5.09
C GLY A 58 3.08 4.43 6.29
N ALA A 59 3.54 5.67 6.12
CA ALA A 59 3.46 6.70 7.14
C ALA A 59 2.01 7.02 7.54
N ALA A 60 1.10 7.19 6.56
CA ALA A 60 -0.31 7.46 6.83
C ALA A 60 -0.98 6.34 7.64
N LEU A 61 -0.72 5.08 7.30
CA LEU A 61 -1.23 3.91 8.04
C LEU A 61 -0.68 3.86 9.47
N ILE A 62 0.63 4.09 9.67
CA ILE A 62 1.25 4.10 11.00
C ILE A 62 0.65 5.20 11.88
N ILE A 63 0.58 6.42 11.34
CA ILE A 63 0.00 7.57 12.05
C ILE A 63 -1.44 7.26 12.45
N ALA A 64 -2.26 6.77 11.52
CA ALA A 64 -3.66 6.44 11.79
C ALA A 64 -3.82 5.32 12.84
N GLY A 65 -2.99 4.28 12.75
CA GLY A 65 -2.92 3.18 13.72
C GLY A 65 -2.58 3.64 15.13
N ALA A 66 -1.65 4.60 15.25
CA ALA A 66 -1.27 5.23 16.50
C ALA A 66 -2.34 6.18 17.04
N SER A 67 -2.99 6.98 16.17
CA SER A 67 -3.97 8.00 16.58
C SER A 67 -5.26 7.44 17.18
N GLY A 68 -5.72 6.26 16.74
CA GLY A 68 -6.87 5.61 17.36
C GLY A 68 -7.75 4.82 16.39
N ARG A 69 -8.78 4.14 16.92
CA ARG A 69 -9.59 3.19 16.15
C ARG A 69 -10.31 3.84 14.97
N ALA A 70 -10.88 5.04 15.15
CA ALA A 70 -11.64 5.72 14.11
C ALA A 70 -10.74 6.12 12.93
N ALA A 71 -9.60 6.77 13.23
CA ALA A 71 -8.59 7.12 12.24
C ALA A 71 -8.07 5.89 11.49
N ALA A 72 -7.63 4.86 12.22
CA ALA A 72 -7.14 3.62 11.64
C ALA A 72 -8.16 2.96 10.70
N ARG A 73 -9.45 2.92 11.08
CA ARG A 73 -10.50 2.37 10.21
C ARG A 73 -10.66 3.18 8.92
N SER A 74 -10.75 4.50 9.02
CA SER A 74 -10.95 5.36 7.85
C SER A 74 -9.77 5.27 6.87
N ILE A 75 -8.55 5.28 7.39
CA ILE A 75 -7.34 5.17 6.56
C ILE A 75 -7.17 3.76 5.99
N ASN A 76 -7.45 2.70 6.75
CA ASN A 76 -7.47 1.34 6.19
C ASN A 76 -8.45 1.24 5.02
N LEU A 77 -9.66 1.80 5.15
CA LEU A 77 -10.63 1.75 4.05
C LEU A 77 -10.12 2.54 2.82
N ALA A 78 -9.64 3.77 3.02
CA ALA A 78 -9.17 4.61 1.93
C ALA A 78 -7.96 4.00 1.20
N VAL A 79 -6.91 3.65 1.94
CA VAL A 79 -5.71 3.01 1.39
C VAL A 79 -6.04 1.65 0.79
N GLY A 80 -6.89 0.87 1.46
CA GLY A 80 -7.28 -0.44 0.98
C GLY A 80 -7.97 -0.39 -0.39
N LEU A 81 -8.88 0.56 -0.58
CA LEU A 81 -9.53 0.80 -1.87
C LEU A 81 -8.52 1.27 -2.94
N LEU A 82 -7.62 2.20 -2.59
CA LEU A 82 -6.58 2.67 -3.51
C LEU A 82 -5.66 1.52 -3.95
N PHE A 83 -5.25 0.65 -3.04
CA PHE A 83 -4.44 -0.52 -3.35
C PHE A 83 -5.19 -1.55 -4.20
N VAL A 84 -6.48 -1.76 -3.97
CA VAL A 84 -7.28 -2.60 -4.90
C VAL A 84 -7.31 -1.97 -6.29
N VAL A 85 -7.51 -0.66 -6.41
CA VAL A 85 -7.48 0.04 -7.70
C VAL A 85 -6.11 -0.07 -8.36
N PHE A 86 -5.01 0.14 -7.63
CA PHE A 86 -3.65 0.02 -8.17
C PHE A 86 -3.34 -1.39 -8.63
N GLY A 87 -3.70 -2.39 -7.83
CA GLY A 87 -3.50 -3.79 -8.19
C GLY A 87 -4.26 -4.17 -9.46
N VAL A 88 -5.53 -3.79 -9.59
CA VAL A 88 -6.31 -4.02 -10.83
C VAL A 88 -5.76 -3.23 -12.01
N ALA A 89 -5.46 -1.94 -11.82
CA ALA A 89 -4.96 -1.08 -12.88
C ALA A 89 -3.61 -1.56 -13.41
N GLY A 90 -2.72 -2.02 -12.54
CA GLY A 90 -1.42 -2.55 -12.92
C GLY A 90 -1.52 -3.75 -13.88
N PHE A 91 -2.42 -4.71 -13.62
CA PHE A 91 -2.71 -5.79 -14.58
C PHE A 91 -3.15 -5.27 -15.96
N LEU A 92 -3.85 -4.14 -16.03
CA LEU A 92 -4.35 -3.56 -17.28
C LEU A 92 -3.28 -2.78 -18.04
N VAL A 93 -2.31 -2.17 -17.34
CA VAL A 93 -1.34 -1.25 -17.95
C VAL A 93 0.07 -1.80 -18.07
N ARG A 94 0.41 -2.92 -17.42
CA ARG A 94 1.82 -3.38 -17.25
C ARG A 94 2.64 -3.44 -18.55
N ASP A 95 2.01 -3.87 -19.64
CA ASP A 95 2.65 -4.08 -20.96
C ASP A 95 2.37 -2.91 -21.91
N THR A 96 2.12 -1.72 -21.37
CA THR A 96 1.75 -0.52 -22.12
C THR A 96 2.56 0.69 -21.68
N GLU A 97 2.60 1.73 -22.53
CA GLU A 97 3.22 3.02 -22.21
C GLU A 97 2.52 3.75 -21.05
N ALA A 98 1.31 3.32 -20.66
CA ALA A 98 0.59 3.87 -19.51
C ALA A 98 1.10 3.35 -18.16
N ASN A 99 2.10 2.45 -18.12
CA ASN A 99 2.68 1.92 -16.89
C ASN A 99 3.63 2.93 -16.20
N TYR A 100 3.12 4.11 -15.87
CA TYR A 100 3.87 5.22 -15.27
C TYR A 100 4.54 4.91 -13.92
N LEU A 101 4.16 3.82 -13.27
CA LEU A 101 4.71 3.38 -11.98
C LEU A 101 5.65 2.18 -12.12
N ALA A 102 5.96 1.76 -13.35
CA ALA A 102 6.76 0.58 -13.65
C ALA A 102 6.27 -0.70 -12.96
N LEU A 103 4.95 -0.84 -12.76
CA LEU A 103 4.31 -1.92 -12.03
C LEU A 103 4.60 -3.27 -12.68
N ASN A 104 4.91 -4.26 -11.84
CA ASN A 104 5.06 -5.65 -12.23
C ASN A 104 4.02 -6.54 -11.50
N LEU A 105 4.15 -7.87 -11.64
CA LEU A 105 3.16 -8.82 -11.13
C LEU A 105 3.22 -8.91 -9.60
N GLY A 106 4.44 -8.79 -9.06
CA GLY A 106 4.66 -8.72 -7.63
C GLY A 106 4.01 -7.49 -7.02
N ASP A 107 4.12 -6.33 -7.68
CA ASP A 107 3.45 -5.09 -7.27
C ASP A 107 1.94 -5.29 -7.24
N ASP A 108 1.36 -5.70 -8.38
CA ASP A 108 -0.09 -5.86 -8.54
C ASP A 108 -0.69 -6.79 -7.47
N VAL A 109 -0.08 -7.95 -7.27
CA VAL A 109 -0.53 -8.93 -6.28
C VAL A 109 -0.37 -8.38 -4.86
N THR A 110 0.71 -7.65 -4.58
CA THR A 110 0.95 -7.07 -3.26
C THR A 110 -0.08 -6.00 -2.93
N HIS A 111 -0.39 -5.11 -3.87
CA HIS A 111 -1.44 -4.12 -3.70
C HIS A 111 -2.81 -4.79 -3.54
N LEU A 112 -3.16 -5.80 -4.34
CA LEU A 112 -4.43 -6.51 -4.19
C LEU A 112 -4.57 -7.19 -2.82
N VAL A 113 -3.54 -7.91 -2.36
CA VAL A 113 -3.59 -8.63 -1.07
C VAL A 113 -3.64 -7.65 0.09
N ALA A 114 -2.76 -6.66 0.13
CA ALA A 114 -2.76 -5.65 1.18
C ALA A 114 -4.07 -4.84 1.17
N GLY A 115 -4.54 -4.47 -0.02
CA GLY A 115 -5.78 -3.74 -0.23
C GLY A 115 -6.99 -4.50 0.29
N ALA A 116 -7.11 -5.78 -0.06
CA ALA A 116 -8.19 -6.65 0.40
C ALA A 116 -8.17 -6.80 1.94
N LEU A 117 -7.01 -7.04 2.55
CA LEU A 117 -6.89 -7.15 4.01
C LEU A 117 -7.35 -5.88 4.72
N LEU A 118 -6.94 -4.71 4.23
CA LEU A 118 -7.30 -3.41 4.77
C LEU A 118 -8.82 -3.15 4.65
N VAL A 119 -9.41 -3.35 3.47
CA VAL A 119 -10.85 -3.16 3.22
C VAL A 119 -11.69 -4.11 4.09
N LEU A 120 -11.37 -5.41 4.06
CA LEU A 120 -12.10 -6.43 4.80
C LEU A 120 -12.04 -6.18 6.31
N THR A 121 -10.91 -5.69 6.82
CA THR A 121 -10.78 -5.36 8.25
C THR A 121 -11.55 -4.09 8.61
N ALA A 122 -11.52 -3.06 7.76
CA ALA A 122 -12.26 -1.82 7.98
C ALA A 122 -13.78 -2.03 8.00
N VAL A 123 -14.30 -2.91 7.14
CA VAL A 123 -15.73 -3.23 7.02
C VAL A 123 -16.15 -4.33 8.00
N GLY A 124 -15.37 -5.41 8.11
CA GLY A 124 -15.72 -6.61 8.88
C GLY A 124 -15.68 -6.42 10.39
N ALA A 125 -14.70 -5.65 10.90
CA ALA A 125 -14.62 -5.35 12.33
C ALA A 125 -15.79 -4.50 12.84
N GLU A 126 -16.45 -3.74 11.95
CA GLU A 126 -17.62 -2.93 12.29
C GLU A 126 -18.89 -3.79 12.42
N ARG A 127 -19.06 -4.82 11.57
CA ARG A 127 -20.20 -5.74 11.66
C ARG A 127 -20.24 -6.51 12.98
N ARG A 128 -19.08 -6.85 13.56
CA ARG A 128 -19.00 -7.53 14.87
C ARG A 128 -19.45 -6.67 16.06
N ARG A 129 -19.53 -5.35 15.92
CA ARG A 129 -19.98 -4.45 17.01
C ARG A 129 -21.48 -4.19 17.04
N ARG A 130 -22.18 -4.45 15.92
CA ARG A 130 -23.62 -4.21 15.78
C ARG A 130 -24.48 -5.45 16.04
N ARG A 131 -23.85 -6.59 16.36
CA ARG A 131 -24.50 -7.83 16.81
C ARG A 131 -24.25 -8.00 18.29
#